data_AF-A0A2T7N5F7-F1
#
_entry.id   AF-A0A2T7N5F7-F1
#
_cell.length_a   1.000
_cell.length_b   1.000
_cell.length_c   1.000
_cell.angle_alpha   90.00
_cell.angle_beta   90.00
_cell.angle_gamma   90.00
#
_symmetry.space_group_name_H-M   'P 1'
#
loop_
_entity.id
_entity.type
_entity.pdbx_description
1 polymer ?
#
loop_
_entity_poly.entity_id
_entity_poly.type
_entity_poly.pdbx_seq_one_letter_code
_entity_poly.pdbx_strand_id
1 'polypeptide(L)' 'MRSVRKEELNPKCPHCESELPEKFFKQKGSGLLLSKTVVYFCPYCHKVLGIGRSNIG' A
#
# COMPACT_ATOMS: atom_id res chain seq x y z
N MET A 1 11.33 1.43 -30.63
CA MET A 1 11.28 1.68 -29.18
C MET A 1 9.93 1.18 -28.68
N ARG A 2 9.91 0.20 -27.77
CA ARG A 2 8.67 -0.43 -27.29
C ARG A 2 8.24 0.30 -26.01
N SER A 3 7.15 1.06 -26.07
CA SER A 3 6.63 1.80 -24.92
C SER A 3 5.73 0.90 -24.10
N VAL A 4 6.20 0.46 -22.94
CA VAL A 4 5.41 -0.30 -21.97
C VAL A 4 4.67 0.70 -21.08
N ARG A 5 3.35 0.55 -20.93
CA ARG A 5 2.58 1.42 -20.05
C ARG A 5 2.94 1.12 -18.60
N LYS A 6 3.03 2.16 -17.77
CA LYS A 6 3.44 2.02 -16.35
C LYS A 6 2.49 1.11 -15.57
N GLU A 7 1.25 0.97 -16.04
CA GLU A 7 0.23 0.08 -15.48
C GLU A 7 0.56 -1.43 -15.56
N GLU A 8 1.51 -1.85 -16.42
CA GLU A 8 1.91 -3.27 -16.56
C GLU A 8 3.07 -3.67 -15.63
N LEU A 9 3.62 -2.73 -14.85
CA LEU A 9 4.76 -3.01 -13.97
C LEU A 9 4.30 -3.16 -12.52
N ASN A 10 4.47 -4.37 -11.99
CA ASN A 10 4.32 -4.62 -10.56
C ASN A 10 5.35 -3.76 -9.80
N PRO A 11 4.93 -2.93 -8.83
CA PRO A 11 5.87 -2.20 -8.00
C PRO A 11 6.69 -3.19 -7.19
N LYS A 12 7.99 -2.91 -7.02
CA LYS A 12 8.85 -3.69 -6.12
C LYS A 12 8.90 -3.05 -4.75
N CYS A 13 9.00 -3.88 -3.71
CA CYS A 13 9.27 -3.41 -2.37
C CYS A 13 10.65 -2.73 -2.32
N PRO A 14 10.78 -1.50 -1.81
CA PRO A 14 12.07 -0.81 -1.71
C PRO A 14 12.99 -1.41 -0.64
N HIS A 15 12.54 -2.43 0.10
CA HIS A 15 13.30 -3.02 1.20
C HIS A 15 13.75 -4.46 0.95
N CYS A 16 12.96 -5.25 0.23
CA CYS A 16 13.26 -6.66 -0.05
C CYS A 16 13.17 -7.00 -1.54
N GLU A 17 12.90 -6.02 -2.39
CA GLU A 17 12.84 -6.12 -3.86
C GLU A 17 11.79 -7.10 -4.42
N SER A 18 10.99 -7.73 -3.55
CA SER A 18 9.87 -8.57 -3.94
C SER A 18 8.83 -7.76 -4.71
N GLU A 19 8.26 -8.36 -5.76
CA GLU A 19 7.15 -7.77 -6.50
C GLU A 19 5.89 -7.69 -5.63
N LEU A 20 5.16 -6.59 -5.75
CA LEU A 20 3.94 -6.30 -5.01
C LEU A 20 2.77 -6.25 -6.00
N PRO A 21 2.21 -7.41 -6.41
CA PRO A 21 1.09 -7.46 -7.36
C PRO A 21 -0.20 -6.87 -6.77
N GLU A 22 -0.31 -6.83 -5.44
CA GLU A 22 -1.48 -6.35 -4.73
C GLU A 22 -1.12 -5.36 -3.61
N LYS A 23 -2.10 -4.55 -3.21
CA LYS A 23 -1.96 -3.58 -2.11
C LYS A 23 -2.37 -4.22 -0.79
N PHE A 24 -1.42 -4.39 0.12
CA PHE A 24 -1.68 -4.91 1.47
C PHE A 24 -1.76 -3.76 2.47
N PHE A 25 -2.82 -3.73 3.29
CA PHE A 25 -2.99 -2.71 4.31
C PHE A 25 -3.72 -3.21 5.56
N LYS A 26 -3.48 -2.53 6.69
CA LYS A 26 -4.27 -2.66 7.92
C LYS A 26 -4.94 -1.33 8.24
N GLN A 27 -6.21 -1.38 8.57
CA GLN A 27 -6.93 -0.20 9.06
C GLN A 27 -6.94 -0.18 10.59
N LYS A 28 -6.66 0.98 11.17
CA LYS A 28 -6.86 1.26 12.60
C LYS A 28 -7.85 2.42 12.74
N GLY A 29 -8.90 2.19 13.51
CA GLY A 29 -9.96 3.15 13.80
C GLY A 29 -11.26 2.41 14.11
N SER A 30 -11.84 2.69 15.27
CA SER A 30 -13.10 2.11 15.76
C SER A 30 -14.08 3.26 15.97
N GLY A 31 -15.00 3.44 15.02
CA GLY A 31 -16.12 4.39 15.16
C GLY A 31 -16.53 5.04 13.84
N LEU A 32 -17.81 5.38 13.72
CA LEU A 32 -18.39 6.11 12.57
C LEU A 32 -17.78 7.52 12.38
N LEU A 33 -17.10 8.07 13.40
CA LEU A 33 -16.66 9.47 13.46
C LEU A 33 -15.13 9.65 13.58
N LEU A 34 -14.35 8.56 13.59
CA LEU A 34 -12.89 8.62 13.72
C LEU A 34 -12.21 8.35 12.37
N SER A 35 -11.30 9.24 11.97
CA SER A 35 -10.49 9.11 10.76
C SER A 35 -9.80 7.73 10.72
N LYS A 36 -10.11 6.92 9.70
CA LYS A 36 -9.50 5.61 9.54
C LYS A 36 -8.06 5.79 9.07
N THR A 37 -7.10 5.38 9.89
CA THR A 37 -5.69 5.33 9.48
C THR A 37 -5.43 4.00 8.79
N VAL A 38 -4.88 4.06 7.58
CA VAL A 38 -4.53 2.90 6.77
C VAL A 38 -3.01 2.77 6.73
N VAL A 39 -2.47 1.65 7.16
CA VAL A 39 -1.04 1.36 7.11
C VAL A 39 -0.79 0.35 6.00
N TYR A 40 -0.07 0.74 4.96
CA TYR A 40 0.37 -0.13 3.87
C TYR A 40 1.68 -0.80 4.26
N PHE A 41 1.81 -2.10 3.99
CA PHE A 41 3.00 -2.87 4.34
C PHE A 41 3.32 -3.93 3.27
N CYS A 42 4.56 -4.36 3.21
CA CYS A 42 4.98 -5.46 2.36
C CYS A 42 4.57 -6.81 2.97
N PRO A 43 3.91 -7.73 2.23
CA PRO A 43 3.52 -9.02 2.76
C PRO A 43 4.70 -9.98 2.96
N TYR A 44 5.86 -9.71 2.35
CA TYR A 44 7.04 -10.60 2.42
C TYR A 44 7.97 -10.23 3.57
N CYS A 45 8.31 -8.94 3.71
CA CYS A 45 9.24 -8.47 4.75
C CYS A 45 8.56 -7.72 5.91
N HIS A 46 7.23 -7.53 5.85
CA HIS A 46 6.42 -6.84 6.85
C HIS A 46 6.78 -5.37 7.14
N LYS A 47 7.66 -4.76 6.34
CA LYS A 47 8.01 -3.33 6.48
C LYS A 47 6.89 -2.44 5.98
N VAL A 48 6.73 -1.29 6.64
CA VAL A 48 5.72 -0.27 6.31
C VAL A 48 6.13 0.44 5.02
N LEU A 49 5.23 0.48 4.05
CA LEU A 49 5.42 1.14 2.76
C LEU A 49 4.80 2.54 2.73
N GLY A 50 3.80 2.79 3.57
CA GLY A 50 3.15 4.09 3.65
C GLY A 50 2.03 4.12 4.67
N ILE A 51 1.63 5.32 5.07
CA ILE A 51 0.50 5.55 5.97
C ILE A 51 -0.44 6.53 5.28
N GLY A 52 -1.69 6.12 5.09
CA GLY A 52 -2.77 6.96 4.58
C GLY A 52 -3.77 7.30 5.68
N ARG A 53 -4.45 8.42 5.54
CA ARG A 53 -5.66 8.75 6.30
C ARG A 53 -6.82 8.78 5.32
N SER A 54 -7.85 7.96 5.56
CA SER A 54 -9.11 8.10 4.85
C SER A 54 -9.95 9.12 5.59
N ASN A 55 -10.03 10.33 5.01
CA ASN A 55 -11.05 11.30 5.34
C ASN A 55 -12.31 10.89 4.55
N ILE A 56 -13.08 9.94 5.08
CA ILE A 56 -14.47 9.79 4.64
C ILE A 56 -15.24 10.82 5.45
N GLY A 57 -15.53 11.95 4.79
CA GLY A 57 -16.52 12.94 5.20
C GLY A 57 -17.73 12.81 4.30
#